data_AF-A0ABD3UXX6-F1
#
_entry.id   AF-A0ABD3UXX6-F1
#
_cell.length_a   1.000
_cell.length_b   1.000
_cell.length_c   1.000
_cell.angle_alpha   90.00
_cell.angle_beta   90.00
_cell.angle_gamma   90.00
#
_symmetry.space_group_name_H-M   'P 1'
#
loop_
_entity.id
_entity.type
_entity.pdbx_description
1 polymer ?
#
loop_
_entity_poly.entity_id
_entity_poly.type
_entity_poly.pdbx_seq_one_letter_code
_entity_poly.pdbx_strand_id
1 'polypeptide(L)'
;MLKEKTPERIMFPEPDHEMKNSSSVLCYHFMEKFLPSPIFHRLLATCVSRWRIAKRQSENQIFCGCCIFNLDLHHELTVLFREYVIFVQVIRFGTTAMTPSSNLCIEVKEFITKTLTNIIGNLGHSLKFEISIQCPKFVGYRVDCLIPLTDLQGNEDVPCHFHDDTHVIRSQDVLRFWFKEKVSHNKYVSLELL
;
A
#
# COMPACT_ATOMS: atom_id res chain seq x y z
N MET A 1 -25.47 -22.87 26.62
CA MET A 1 -24.37 -21.91 26.39
C MET A 1 -23.81 -22.14 25.00
N LEU A 2 -24.20 -21.31 24.03
CA LEU A 2 -23.67 -21.35 22.68
C LEU A 2 -22.26 -20.76 22.70
N LYS A 3 -21.24 -21.58 22.44
CA LYS A 3 -19.88 -21.09 22.17
C LYS A 3 -19.95 -20.30 20.86
N GLU A 4 -19.84 -18.98 20.95
CA GLU A 4 -19.59 -18.15 19.77
C GLU A 4 -18.30 -18.65 19.13
N LYS A 5 -18.42 -19.26 17.94
CA LYS A 5 -17.28 -19.58 17.11
C LYS A 5 -16.63 -18.25 16.74
N THR A 6 -15.47 -17.99 17.31
CA THR A 6 -14.59 -16.91 16.88
C THR A 6 -14.27 -17.17 15.41
N PRO A 7 -14.61 -16.27 14.47
CA PRO A 7 -14.33 -16.51 13.06
C PRO A 7 -12.83 -16.68 12.88
N GLU A 8 -12.42 -17.76 12.21
CA GLU A 8 -11.03 -17.99 11.82
C GLU A 8 -10.57 -16.79 10.99
N ARG A 9 -9.54 -16.10 11.52
CA ARG A 9 -9.03 -14.86 10.95
C ARG A 9 -7.90 -15.21 10.01
N ILE A 10 -8.19 -15.15 8.72
CA ILE A 10 -7.23 -15.45 7.66
C ILE A 10 -6.18 -14.32 7.62
N MET A 11 -4.91 -14.69 7.76
CA MET A 11 -3.74 -13.81 7.87
C MET A 11 -3.42 -13.04 6.58
N PHE A 12 -3.85 -13.61 5.46
CA PHE A 12 -3.81 -13.05 4.11
C PHE A 12 -5.15 -13.39 3.47
N PRO A 13 -5.84 -12.48 2.77
CA PRO A 13 -7.08 -12.85 2.10
C PRO A 13 -6.81 -14.07 1.20
N GLU A 14 -7.54 -15.16 1.44
CA GLU A 14 -7.57 -16.28 0.51
C GLU A 14 -8.04 -15.75 -0.87
N PRO A 15 -7.54 -16.31 -1.98
CA PRO A 15 -7.81 -15.83 -3.33
C PRO A 15 -9.31 -15.70 -3.68
N ASP A 16 -10.20 -16.36 -2.92
CA ASP A 16 -11.64 -16.34 -3.14
C ASP A 16 -12.39 -15.23 -2.36
N HIS A 17 -11.71 -14.50 -1.48
CA HIS A 17 -12.29 -13.32 -0.82
C HIS A 17 -12.07 -12.07 -1.68
N GLU A 18 -13.10 -11.68 -2.44
CA GLU A 18 -13.15 -10.42 -3.18
C GLU A 18 -12.49 -9.26 -2.39
N MET A 19 -11.48 -8.63 -2.98
CA MET A 19 -10.74 -7.44 -2.49
C MET A 19 -11.62 -6.17 -2.30
N LYS A 20 -12.94 -6.30 -2.17
CA LYS A 20 -13.89 -5.19 -2.00
C LYS A 20 -13.68 -4.38 -0.71
N ASN A 21 -12.79 -4.84 0.17
CA ASN A 21 -12.59 -4.32 1.52
C ASN A 21 -11.22 -3.68 1.73
N SER A 22 -10.45 -3.42 0.68
CA SER A 22 -9.11 -2.84 0.77
C SER A 22 -8.91 -1.71 -0.23
N SER A 23 -7.97 -0.82 0.06
CA SER A 23 -7.41 0.06 -0.96
C SER A 23 -6.69 -0.77 -2.04
N SER A 24 -6.42 -0.15 -3.19
CA SER A 24 -5.35 -0.60 -4.07
C SER A 24 -4.02 -0.63 -3.32
N VAL A 25 -3.07 -1.47 -3.75
CA VAL A 25 -1.75 -1.56 -3.10
C VAL A 25 -0.84 -0.48 -3.66
N LEU A 26 -0.46 0.47 -2.81
CA LEU A 26 0.51 1.51 -3.12
C LEU A 26 1.92 0.97 -2.97
N CYS A 27 2.77 1.19 -3.96
CA CYS A 27 4.11 0.64 -4.01
C CYS A 27 5.14 1.76 -4.10
N TYR A 28 6.15 1.71 -3.24
CA TYR A 28 7.35 2.53 -3.30
C TYR A 28 8.46 1.68 -3.90
N HIS A 29 8.68 1.87 -5.20
CA HIS A 29 9.64 1.14 -6.02
C HIS A 29 11.00 1.84 -5.97
N PHE A 30 11.99 1.23 -5.31
CA PHE A 30 13.33 1.79 -5.25
C PHE A 30 14.09 1.55 -6.56
N MET A 31 14.66 2.63 -7.09
CA MET A 31 15.46 2.60 -8.31
C MET A 31 16.70 1.72 -8.11
N GLU A 32 17.29 1.26 -9.22
CA GLU A 32 18.46 0.37 -9.22
C GLU A 32 18.21 -1.00 -8.57
N LYS A 33 16.94 -1.36 -8.35
CA LYS A 33 16.51 -2.64 -7.76
C LYS A 33 17.15 -2.91 -6.39
N PHE A 34 17.36 -1.85 -5.61
CA PHE A 34 18.04 -1.95 -4.33
C PHE A 34 17.31 -1.17 -3.23
N LEU A 35 16.97 -1.87 -2.14
CA LEU A 35 16.49 -1.25 -0.91
C LEU A 35 17.41 -1.64 0.27
N PRO A 36 18.20 -0.72 0.80
CA PRO A 36 18.93 -0.95 2.05
C PRO A 36 17.98 -1.34 3.20
N SER A 37 18.24 -2.46 3.87
CA SER A 37 17.45 -2.91 5.03
C SER A 37 17.26 -1.84 6.12
N PRO A 38 18.24 -0.96 6.44
CA PRO A 38 18.04 0.11 7.41
C PRO A 38 16.91 1.07 7.06
N ILE A 39 16.58 1.27 5.78
CA ILE A 39 15.50 2.17 5.35
C ILE A 39 14.15 1.59 5.79
N PHE A 40 13.91 0.32 5.50
CA PHE A 40 12.68 -0.35 5.88
C PHE A 40 12.52 -0.42 7.42
N HIS A 41 13.58 -0.77 8.14
CA HIS A 41 13.51 -0.83 9.61
C HIS A 41 13.26 0.54 10.25
N ARG A 42 13.87 1.62 9.71
CA ARG A 42 13.60 2.98 10.18
C ARG A 42 12.17 3.41 9.87
N LEU A 43 11.64 3.06 8.69
CA LEU A 43 10.25 3.30 8.35
C LEU A 43 9.33 2.61 9.37
N LEU A 44 9.54 1.31 9.65
CA LEU A 44 8.74 0.59 10.63
C LEU A 44 8.82 1.22 12.03
N ALA A 45 10.02 1.62 12.49
CA ALA A 45 10.19 2.28 13.77
C ALA A 45 9.39 3.60 13.85
N THR A 46 9.38 4.39 12.78
CA THR A 46 8.56 5.60 12.68
C THR A 46 7.07 5.28 12.63
N CYS A 47 6.64 4.22 11.93
CA CYS A 47 5.24 3.77 11.95
C CYS A 47 4.78 3.35 13.36
N VAL A 48 5.62 2.61 14.11
CA VAL A 48 5.32 2.19 15.50
C VAL A 48 5.13 3.40 16.43
N SER A 49 5.79 4.53 16.15
CA SER A 49 5.61 5.77 16.92
C SER A 49 4.24 6.42 16.69
N ARG A 50 3.58 6.13 15.56
CA ARG A 50 2.30 6.72 15.16
C ARG A 50 1.12 5.78 15.40
N TRP A 51 1.29 4.50 15.08
CA TRP A 51 0.22 3.50 15.13
C TRP A 51 0.62 2.28 15.94
N ARG A 52 -0.37 1.70 16.62
CA ARG A 52 -0.17 0.47 17.39
C ARG A 52 -0.07 -0.72 16.44
N ILE A 53 0.90 -1.60 16.67
CA ILE A 53 0.97 -2.88 15.96
C ILE A 53 -0.32 -3.67 16.22
N ALA A 54 -0.92 -4.19 15.15
CA ALA A 54 -2.11 -5.03 15.22
C ALA A 54 -1.82 -6.30 16.03
N LYS A 55 -2.83 -6.80 16.74
CA LYS A 55 -2.74 -8.03 17.51
C LYS A 55 -3.74 -9.07 17.01
N ARG A 56 -3.30 -10.32 16.92
CA ARG A 56 -4.14 -11.50 16.63
C ARG A 56 -3.80 -12.57 17.64
N GLN A 57 -4.80 -13.08 18.36
CA GLN A 57 -4.60 -14.13 19.38
C GLN A 57 -3.48 -13.77 20.39
N SER A 58 -3.38 -12.49 20.78
CA SER A 58 -2.32 -11.92 21.63
C SER A 58 -0.94 -11.76 20.98
N GLU A 59 -0.76 -12.16 19.73
CA GLU A 59 0.49 -12.01 18.99
C GLU A 59 0.55 -10.69 18.21
N ASN A 60 1.68 -10.00 18.31
CA ASN A 60 1.94 -8.81 17.51
C ASN A 60 2.13 -9.20 16.05
N GLN A 61 1.44 -8.51 15.14
CA GLN A 61 1.53 -8.73 13.70
C GLN A 61 2.75 -8.01 13.11
N ILE A 62 3.93 -8.46 13.51
CA ILE A 62 5.22 -8.01 13.01
C ILE A 62 6.07 -9.23 12.63
N PHE A 63 6.55 -9.23 11.40
CA PHE A 63 7.30 -10.32 10.79
C PHE A 63 8.51 -9.76 10.06
N CYS A 64 9.47 -10.62 9.70
CA CYS A 64 10.60 -10.19 8.88
C CYS A 64 10.09 -9.66 7.53
N GLY A 65 10.21 -8.36 7.30
CA GLY A 65 9.72 -7.72 6.08
C GLY A 65 8.23 -7.36 6.07
N CYS A 66 7.48 -7.45 7.18
CA CYS A 66 6.06 -7.08 7.18
C CYS A 66 5.60 -6.59 8.56
N CYS A 67 4.77 -5.56 8.61
CA CYS A 67 4.07 -5.17 9.83
C CYS A 67 2.66 -4.67 9.53
N ILE A 68 1.71 -5.04 10.39
CA ILE A 68 0.32 -4.60 10.34
C ILE A 68 0.07 -3.68 11.52
N PHE A 69 -0.51 -2.51 11.27
CA PHE A 69 -0.81 -1.49 12.27
C PHE A 69 -2.32 -1.20 12.33
N ASN A 70 -2.85 -0.91 13.51
CA ASN A 70 -4.21 -0.40 13.65
C ASN A 70 -4.22 1.10 13.32
N LEU A 71 -4.97 1.50 12.29
CA LEU A 71 -5.19 2.91 11.95
C LEU A 71 -6.32 3.51 12.79
N ASP A 72 -7.43 2.77 12.90
CA ASP A 72 -8.60 3.11 13.70
C ASP A 72 -9.34 1.84 14.18
N LEU A 73 -10.64 1.93 14.50
CA LEU A 73 -11.45 0.80 14.96
C LEU A 73 -11.80 -0.22 13.86
N HIS A 74 -11.64 0.17 12.59
CA HIS A 74 -12.13 -0.56 11.42
C HIS A 74 -11.08 -0.74 10.31
N HIS A 75 -9.93 -0.10 10.42
CA HIS A 75 -8.91 -0.10 9.38
C HIS A 75 -7.55 -0.46 9.95
N GLU A 76 -6.82 -1.26 9.18
CA GLU A 76 -5.45 -1.62 9.44
C GLU A 76 -4.57 -1.24 8.25
N LEU A 77 -3.33 -0.91 8.54
CA LEU A 77 -2.28 -0.60 7.57
C LEU A 77 -1.33 -1.77 7.48
N THR A 78 -1.19 -2.36 6.30
CA THR A 78 -0.12 -3.31 6.00
C THR A 78 1.05 -2.57 5.36
N VAL A 79 2.24 -2.71 5.95
CA VAL A 79 3.50 -2.25 5.37
C VAL A 79 4.40 -3.47 5.18
N LEU A 80 4.68 -3.81 3.93
CA LEU A 80 5.44 -5.00 3.56
C LEU A 80 6.63 -4.62 2.68
N PHE A 81 7.74 -5.31 2.87
CA PHE A 81 8.94 -5.21 2.07
C PHE A 81 9.18 -6.52 1.33
N ARG A 82 9.41 -6.42 0.02
CA ARG A 82 9.87 -7.53 -0.80
C ARG A 82 10.82 -7.00 -1.87
N GLU A 83 12.01 -7.60 -1.93
CA GLU A 83 13.11 -7.26 -2.85
C GLU A 83 13.58 -5.80 -2.74
N TYR A 84 13.01 -4.91 -3.56
CA TYR A 84 13.34 -3.49 -3.63
C TYR A 84 12.07 -2.62 -3.64
N VAL A 85 10.96 -3.18 -3.16
CA VAL A 85 9.65 -2.52 -3.15
C VAL A 85 9.07 -2.55 -1.73
N ILE A 86 8.58 -1.41 -1.28
CA ILE A 86 7.73 -1.32 -0.09
C ILE A 86 6.28 -1.24 -0.57
N PHE A 87 5.47 -2.21 -0.16
CA PHE A 87 4.05 -2.29 -0.40
C PHE A 87 3.28 -1.73 0.79
N VAL A 88 2.27 -0.94 0.50
CA VAL A 88 1.42 -0.27 1.47
C VAL A 88 -0.03 -0.49 1.08
N GLN A 89 -0.83 -1.03 2.00
CA GLN A 89 -2.25 -1.26 1.77
C GLN A 89 -3.05 -0.93 3.03
N VAL A 90 -4.16 -0.22 2.86
CA VAL A 90 -5.16 -0.04 3.92
C VAL A 90 -6.23 -1.09 3.73
N ILE A 91 -6.41 -1.94 4.73
CA ILE A 91 -7.39 -3.03 4.74
C ILE A 91 -8.46 -2.75 5.79
N ARG A 92 -9.71 -3.10 5.47
CA ARG A 92 -10.80 -3.11 6.44
C ARG A 92 -10.68 -4.33 7.35
N PHE A 93 -10.92 -4.11 8.63
CA PHE A 93 -11.01 -5.13 9.65
C PHE A 93 -12.35 -4.99 10.40
N GLY A 94 -13.19 -6.03 10.36
CA GLY A 94 -14.49 -6.08 11.06
C GLY A 94 -15.70 -6.36 10.17
N THR A 95 -16.89 -6.36 10.78
CA THR A 95 -18.16 -6.76 10.14
C THR A 95 -18.94 -5.60 9.49
N THR A 96 -18.64 -4.35 9.83
CA THR A 96 -19.32 -3.16 9.28
C THR A 96 -18.75 -2.80 7.90
N ALA A 97 -19.62 -2.63 6.90
CA ALA A 97 -19.24 -2.41 5.51
C ALA A 97 -18.81 -0.95 5.23
N MET A 98 -17.64 -0.55 5.73
CA MET A 98 -17.03 0.74 5.37
C MET A 98 -15.72 0.50 4.63
N THR A 99 -15.67 0.90 3.37
CA THR A 99 -14.43 0.97 2.59
C THR A 99 -13.51 2.03 3.19
N PRO A 100 -12.17 1.86 3.11
CA PRO A 100 -11.23 2.90 3.53
C PRO A 100 -11.57 4.23 2.87
N SER A 101 -11.68 5.28 3.68
CA SER A 101 -11.88 6.63 3.13
C SER A 101 -10.63 7.07 2.39
N SER A 102 -10.80 7.87 1.33
CA SER A 102 -9.68 8.47 0.61
C SER A 102 -8.82 9.33 1.54
N ASN A 103 -9.43 10.07 2.45
CA ASN A 103 -8.70 10.91 3.42
C ASN A 103 -7.73 10.11 4.29
N LEU A 104 -8.16 8.95 4.82
CA LEU A 104 -7.30 8.07 5.61
C LEU A 104 -6.13 7.55 4.77
N CYS A 105 -6.40 7.08 3.55
CA CYS A 105 -5.38 6.56 2.65
C CYS A 105 -4.39 7.66 2.22
N ILE A 106 -4.87 8.88 1.96
CA ILE A 106 -4.02 10.04 1.64
C ILE A 106 -3.13 10.40 2.83
N GLU A 107 -3.66 10.43 4.05
CA GLU A 107 -2.86 10.70 5.25
C GLU A 107 -1.75 9.66 5.45
N VAL A 108 -2.08 8.38 5.26
CA VAL A 108 -1.10 7.28 5.31
C VAL A 108 -0.03 7.48 4.24
N LYS A 109 -0.41 7.74 2.99
CA LYS A 109 0.54 7.99 1.90
C LYS A 109 1.47 9.16 2.23
N GLU A 110 0.92 10.30 2.62
CA GLU A 110 1.70 11.50 2.96
C GLU A 110 2.70 11.21 4.08
N PHE A 111 2.27 10.49 5.12
CA PHE A 111 3.15 10.08 6.21
C PHE A 111 4.28 9.16 5.75
N ILE A 112 3.97 8.10 4.99
CA ILE A 112 4.98 7.13 4.52
C ILE A 112 5.96 7.81 3.56
N THR A 113 5.46 8.58 2.58
CA THR A 113 6.30 9.31 1.60
C THR A 113 7.26 10.25 2.33
N LYS A 114 6.75 11.10 3.23
CA LYS A 114 7.58 12.04 4.00
C LYS A 114 8.62 11.32 4.84
N THR A 115 8.24 10.21 5.46
CA THR A 115 9.15 9.40 6.30
C THR A 115 10.27 8.80 5.46
N LEU A 116 9.97 8.22 4.30
CA LEU A 116 10.95 7.67 3.38
C LEU A 116 11.91 8.76 2.86
N THR A 117 11.38 9.90 2.41
CA THR A 117 12.19 11.04 1.96
C THR A 117 13.16 11.50 3.06
N ASN A 118 12.69 11.64 4.29
CA ASN A 118 13.54 12.03 5.42
C ASN A 118 14.62 10.99 5.74
N ILE A 119 14.27 9.70 5.75
CA ILE A 119 15.23 8.62 6.03
C ILE A 119 16.34 8.61 4.98
N ILE A 120 15.97 8.71 3.70
CA ILE A 120 16.92 8.72 2.58
C ILE A 120 17.82 9.95 2.64
N GLY A 121 17.24 11.14 2.83
CA GLY A 121 17.99 12.39 2.95
C GLY A 121 19.02 12.35 4.08
N ASN A 122 18.65 11.78 5.23
CA ASN A 122 19.53 11.66 6.39
C ASN A 122 20.65 10.62 6.24
N LEU A 123 20.50 9.66 5.31
CA LEU A 123 21.53 8.66 5.05
C LEU A 123 22.59 9.15 4.04
N GLY A 124 22.38 10.30 3.40
CA GLY A 124 23.32 10.84 2.41
C GLY A 124 23.45 9.98 1.14
N HIS A 125 22.51 9.06 0.91
CA HIS A 125 22.48 8.23 -0.29
C HIS A 125 21.71 8.92 -1.41
N SER A 126 22.15 8.75 -2.66
CA SER A 126 21.43 9.17 -3.88
C SER A 126 20.26 8.25 -4.23
N LEU A 127 19.71 7.54 -3.25
CA LEU A 127 18.66 6.55 -3.47
C LEU A 127 17.36 7.28 -3.86
N LYS A 128 16.70 6.76 -4.89
CA LYS A 128 15.42 7.29 -5.38
C LYS A 128 14.38 6.20 -5.34
N PHE A 129 13.13 6.59 -5.14
CA PHE A 129 12.00 5.71 -5.32
C PHE A 129 10.95 6.37 -6.20
N GLU A 130 10.21 5.57 -6.93
CA GLU A 130 9.01 5.97 -7.67
C GLU A 130 7.78 5.34 -7.02
N ILE A 131 6.63 5.98 -7.25
CA ILE A 131 5.35 5.46 -6.79
C ILE A 131 4.73 4.65 -7.93
N SER A 132 4.20 3.49 -7.59
CA SER A 132 3.45 2.62 -8.49
C SER A 132 2.23 2.06 -7.77
N ILE A 133 1.28 1.51 -8.52
CA ILE A 133 0.17 0.74 -7.98
C ILE A 133 0.29 -0.69 -8.46
N GLN A 134 0.11 -1.67 -7.57
CA GLN A 134 0.01 -3.06 -8.00
C GLN A 134 -1.32 -3.30 -8.71
N CYS A 135 -1.30 -4.08 -9.79
CA CYS A 135 -2.51 -4.50 -10.46
C CYS A 135 -3.51 -5.13 -9.47
N PRO A 136 -4.79 -4.70 -9.48
CA PRO A 136 -5.80 -5.20 -8.55
C PRO A 136 -6.28 -6.63 -8.84
N LYS A 137 -6.01 -7.17 -10.04
CA LYS A 137 -6.28 -8.59 -10.32
C LYS A 137 -5.28 -9.53 -9.63
N PHE A 138 -4.12 -9.03 -9.23
CA PHE A 138 -3.13 -9.86 -8.54
C PHE A 138 -3.44 -9.97 -7.05
N VAL A 139 -3.59 -11.20 -6.57
CA VAL A 139 -3.75 -11.50 -5.14
C VAL A 139 -2.38 -11.65 -4.48
N GLY A 140 -2.07 -10.78 -3.52
CA GLY A 140 -0.83 -10.80 -2.76
C GLY A 140 0.07 -9.60 -3.08
N TYR A 141 1.39 -9.78 -2.91
CA TYR A 141 2.39 -8.72 -3.08
C TYR A 141 3.48 -9.16 -4.06
N ARG A 142 3.54 -8.53 -5.24
CA ARG A 142 4.42 -8.93 -6.35
C ARG A 142 5.05 -7.72 -7.04
N VAL A 143 6.35 -7.85 -7.31
CA VAL A 143 7.20 -6.79 -7.89
C VAL A 143 7.06 -6.69 -9.41
N ASP A 144 6.57 -7.74 -10.05
CA ASP A 144 6.34 -7.91 -11.49
C ASP A 144 4.97 -7.37 -11.95
N CYS A 145 4.07 -7.03 -11.02
CA CYS A 145 2.71 -6.56 -11.31
C CYS A 145 2.52 -5.07 -11.02
N LEU A 146 3.56 -4.26 -11.16
CA LEU A 146 3.57 -2.84 -10.79
C LEU A 146 3.29 -1.94 -12.00
N ILE A 147 2.35 -1.01 -11.83
CA ILE A 147 1.99 -0.02 -12.83
C ILE A 147 2.52 1.33 -12.36
N PRO A 148 3.44 1.96 -13.11
CA PRO A 148 3.96 3.27 -12.78
C PRO A 148 2.85 4.30 -12.59
N LEU A 149 3.00 5.18 -11.59
CA LEU A 149 2.03 6.26 -11.37
C LEU A 149 1.91 7.17 -12.60
N THR A 150 3.00 7.38 -13.35
CA THR A 150 3.02 8.17 -14.58
C THR A 150 2.04 7.64 -15.63
N ASP A 151 1.92 6.33 -15.75
CA ASP A 151 1.03 5.69 -16.73
C ASP A 151 -0.42 5.83 -16.32
N LEU A 152 -0.71 5.66 -15.02
CA LEU A 152 -2.04 5.87 -14.44
C LEU A 152 -2.46 7.34 -14.46
N GLN A 153 -1.50 8.26 -14.40
CA GLN A 153 -1.77 9.69 -14.50
C GLN A 153 -1.94 10.16 -15.96
N GLY A 154 -1.28 9.49 -16.90
CA GLY A 154 -1.37 9.83 -18.32
C GLY A 154 -2.64 9.33 -19.00
N ASN A 155 -3.27 8.27 -18.47
CA ASN A 155 -4.31 7.52 -19.18
C ASN A 155 -5.53 7.23 -18.29
N GLU A 156 -6.74 7.28 -18.84
CA GLU A 156 -7.95 6.82 -18.12
C GLU A 156 -7.92 5.30 -17.90
N ASP A 157 -7.45 4.59 -18.93
CA ASP A 157 -7.44 3.15 -19.04
C ASP A 157 -6.03 2.67 -19.37
N VAL A 158 -5.47 1.80 -18.53
CA VAL A 158 -4.13 1.24 -18.71
C VAL A 158 -4.23 -0.27 -18.97
N PRO A 159 -3.74 -0.77 -20.12
CA PRO A 159 -3.73 -2.20 -20.39
C PRO A 159 -2.71 -2.89 -19.48
N CYS A 160 -3.12 -4.00 -18.87
CA CYS A 160 -2.30 -4.80 -18.00
C CYS A 160 -1.93 -6.11 -18.68
N HIS A 161 -0.62 -6.34 -18.82
CA HIS A 161 -0.04 -7.52 -19.46
C HIS A 161 0.76 -8.39 -18.48
N PHE A 162 0.64 -8.15 -17.17
CA PHE A 162 1.39 -8.88 -16.14
C PHE A 162 0.77 -10.25 -15.78
N HIS A 163 -0.26 -10.67 -16.49
CA HIS A 163 -1.06 -11.86 -16.22
C HIS A 163 -1.36 -12.54 -17.56
N ASP A 164 -1.67 -13.84 -17.53
CA ASP A 164 -2.05 -14.59 -18.72
C ASP A 164 -3.32 -14.00 -19.39
N ASP A 165 -4.21 -13.41 -18.58
CA ASP A 165 -5.40 -12.71 -19.04
C ASP A 165 -5.15 -11.19 -19.21
N THR A 166 -5.20 -10.74 -20.47
CA THR A 166 -5.13 -9.31 -20.77
C THR A 166 -6.38 -8.61 -20.23
N HIS A 167 -6.19 -7.50 -19.50
CA HIS A 167 -7.29 -6.69 -19.01
C HIS A 167 -6.93 -5.22 -18.95
N VAL A 168 -7.94 -4.38 -18.76
CA VAL A 168 -7.77 -2.93 -18.64
C VAL A 168 -8.01 -2.53 -17.20
N ILE A 169 -7.16 -1.63 -16.70
CA ILE A 169 -7.25 -1.03 -15.37
C ILE A 169 -7.70 0.40 -15.54
N ARG A 170 -8.84 0.73 -14.93
CA ARG A 170 -9.32 2.11 -14.89
C ARG A 170 -8.53 2.87 -13.82
N SER A 171 -7.76 3.86 -14.24
CA SER A 171 -6.87 4.63 -13.37
C SER A 171 -7.60 5.25 -12.18
N GLN A 172 -8.80 5.78 -12.40
CA GLN A 172 -9.60 6.38 -11.32
C GLN A 172 -9.95 5.38 -10.21
N ASP A 173 -10.21 4.11 -10.54
CA ASP A 173 -10.62 3.10 -9.56
C ASP A 173 -9.48 2.73 -8.61
N VAL A 174 -8.24 2.78 -9.11
CA VAL A 174 -7.05 2.46 -8.31
C VAL A 174 -6.43 3.69 -7.64
N LEU A 175 -6.58 4.89 -8.22
CA LEU A 175 -6.02 6.12 -7.67
C LEU A 175 -6.93 6.82 -6.65
N ARG A 176 -8.26 6.61 -6.69
CA ARG A 176 -9.24 7.28 -5.81
C ARG A 176 -8.96 7.16 -4.31
N PHE A 177 -8.23 6.12 -3.89
CA PHE A 177 -7.86 5.94 -2.49
C PHE A 177 -6.71 6.87 -2.11
N TRP A 178 -5.69 6.97 -2.95
CA TRP A 178 -4.40 7.53 -2.58
C TRP A 178 -4.21 9.00 -3.00
N PHE A 179 -5.08 9.54 -3.87
CA PHE A 179 -4.92 10.87 -4.47
C PHE A 179 -6.22 11.67 -4.39
N LYS A 180 -6.11 12.98 -4.04
CA LYS A 180 -7.26 13.89 -3.85
C LYS A 180 -7.89 14.33 -5.17
N GLU A 181 -7.10 14.45 -6.22
CA GLU A 181 -7.55 15.03 -7.48
C GLU A 181 -7.98 13.94 -8.47
N LYS A 182 -9.02 14.23 -9.27
CA LYS A 182 -9.17 13.57 -10.56
C LYS A 182 -7.88 13.85 -11.30
N VAL A 183 -7.13 12.81 -11.63
CA VAL A 183 -6.04 12.88 -12.60
C VAL A 183 -6.61 13.59 -13.82
N SER A 184 -6.25 14.85 -13.97
CA SER A 184 -6.71 15.66 -15.10
C SER A 184 -5.85 15.26 -16.28
N HIS A 185 -6.45 14.82 -17.38
CA HIS A 185 -5.76 14.42 -18.62
C HIS A 185 -5.11 15.58 -19.37
N ASN A 186 -4.65 16.60 -18.65
CA ASN A 186 -3.88 17.67 -19.24
C ASN A 186 -3.01 18.38 -18.21
N LYS A 187 -1.72 18.42 -18.57
CA LYS A 187 -0.62 19.27 -18.07
C LYS A 187 0.12 18.76 -16.84
N TYR A 188 1.40 18.48 -17.09
CA TYR A 188 2.54 18.66 -16.20
C TYR A 188 2.17 19.00 -14.76
N VAL A 189 2.09 17.97 -13.92
CA VAL A 189 2.19 18.15 -12.47
C VAL A 189 3.67 18.39 -12.19
N SER A 190 4.01 19.65 -11.95
CA SER A 190 5.32 20.03 -11.43
C SER A 190 5.60 19.25 -10.14
N LEU A 191 6.80 18.68 -10.06
CA LEU A 191 7.40 17.99 -8.92
C LEU A 191 7.63 18.89 -7.68
N GLU A 192 6.86 19.95 -7.51
CA GLU A 192 6.92 20.83 -6.36
C GLU A 192 5.81 20.45 -5.39
N LEU A 193 6.05 19.39 -4.62
CA LEU A 193 5.57 19.13 -3.26
C LEU A 193 6.03 17.71 -2.87
N LEU A 194 7.36 17.58 -2.74
CA LEU A 194 8.03 16.53 -1.96
C LEU A 194 8.12 16.96 -0.50
#